data_AF-A0A918T6I7-F1
#
_entry.id   AF-A0A918T6I7-F1
#
_cell.length_a   1.000
_cell.length_b   1.000
_cell.length_c   1.000
_cell.angle_alpha   90.00
_cell.angle_beta   90.00
_cell.angle_gamma   90.00
#
_symmetry.space_group_name_H-M   'P 1'
#
loop_
_entity.id
_entity.type
_entity.pdbx_description
1 polymer ?
#
loop_
_entity_poly.entity_id
_entity_poly.type
_entity_poly.pdbx_seq_one_letter_code
_entity_poly.pdbx_strand_id
1 'polypeptide(L)'
;MNRRTGEIQDLTVHSSLSTGSGIWFRGGGYTTMGYEAHNALAEADLSGASYKLFHKMCALQNRKDHGLVRVENQTRFAEQVGMSQSSVSRALKQLAEHGFIYPDGRDWRLRADFVFNGNGTAQGQAIGKIPADAPDPYADAGNGGGLTLIDGGAGERTDDRT
;
A
#
# COMPACT_ATOMS: atom_id res chain seq x y z
N MET A 1 25.10 -13.79 1.21
CA MET A 1 24.97 -14.59 -0.02
C MET A 1 25.52 -16.00 0.20
N ASN A 2 24.63 -16.98 0.34
CA ASN A 2 24.96 -18.40 0.35
C ASN A 2 25.43 -18.79 -1.06
N ARG A 3 26.68 -19.25 -1.21
CA ARG A 3 27.28 -19.57 -2.51
C ARG A 3 26.70 -20.82 -3.19
N ARG A 4 25.83 -21.55 -2.50
CA ARG A 4 25.23 -22.81 -2.99
C ARG A 4 23.75 -22.65 -3.38
N THR A 5 23.02 -21.75 -2.73
CA THR A 5 21.61 -21.44 -3.04
C THR A 5 21.39 -20.07 -3.69
N GLY A 6 22.39 -19.19 -3.66
CA GLY A 6 22.29 -17.82 -4.17
C GLY A 6 21.55 -16.86 -3.24
N GLU A 7 20.94 -17.34 -2.15
CA GLU A 7 20.17 -16.51 -1.23
C GLU A 7 21.04 -15.51 -0.47
N ILE A 8 20.61 -14.25 -0.45
CA ILE A 8 21.41 -13.13 0.05
C ILE A 8 21.36 -13.04 1.57
N GLN A 9 20.26 -13.42 2.22
CA GLN A 9 20.04 -13.49 3.67
C GLN A 9 18.82 -14.36 3.99
N ASP A 10 18.83 -15.01 5.15
CA ASP A 10 17.60 -15.52 5.78
C ASP A 10 16.80 -14.31 6.28
N LEU A 11 15.65 -14.06 5.66
CA LEU A 11 14.75 -12.93 5.96
C LEU A 11 13.60 -13.34 6.89
N THR A 12 13.77 -14.42 7.67
CA THR A 12 12.76 -14.84 8.65
C THR A 12 12.51 -13.71 9.66
N VAL A 13 11.34 -13.07 9.56
CA VAL A 13 10.91 -12.02 10.49
C VAL A 13 10.28 -12.68 11.70
N HIS A 14 10.98 -12.67 12.83
CA HIS A 14 10.40 -13.03 14.12
C HIS A 14 9.59 -11.85 14.66
N SER A 15 8.26 -11.97 14.69
CA SER A 15 7.39 -10.94 15.25
C SER A 15 7.23 -11.14 16.76
N SER A 16 7.70 -10.20 17.56
CA SER A 16 7.34 -10.08 18.98
C SER A 16 6.31 -8.97 19.13
N LEU A 17 5.06 -9.31 19.42
CA LEU A 17 4.04 -8.32 19.77
C LEU A 17 4.35 -7.76 21.16
N SER A 18 4.99 -6.59 21.24
CA SER A 18 5.18 -5.87 22.51
C SER A 18 4.08 -4.83 22.74
N THR A 19 3.63 -4.75 23.98
CA THR A 19 2.62 -3.84 24.54
C THR A 19 2.70 -2.38 24.07
N GLY A 20 1.59 -1.90 23.51
CA GLY A 20 1.03 -0.55 23.73
C GLY A 20 1.97 0.65 23.59
N SER A 21 2.77 0.73 22.54
CA SER A 21 3.43 1.99 22.16
C SER A 21 2.45 2.87 21.36
N GLY A 22 2.20 4.09 21.84
CA GLY A 22 1.49 5.11 21.04
C GLY A 22 2.17 5.27 19.69
N ILE A 23 1.37 5.41 18.63
CA ILE A 23 1.92 5.50 17.27
C ILE A 23 2.44 6.93 17.04
N TRP A 24 3.76 7.11 17.12
CA TRP A 24 4.42 8.39 16.91
C TRP A 24 4.93 8.51 15.49
N PHE A 25 4.25 9.31 14.67
CA PHE A 25 4.73 9.67 13.33
C PHE A 25 5.28 11.09 13.32
N ARG A 26 6.40 11.29 12.64
CA ARG A 26 6.94 12.62 12.38
C ARG A 26 6.13 13.28 11.25
N GLY A 27 5.63 14.48 11.50
CA GLY A 27 4.70 15.15 10.57
C GLY A 27 3.26 14.70 10.84
N GLY A 28 2.32 15.64 10.76
CA GLY A 28 0.92 15.37 11.14
C GLY A 28 0.23 14.34 10.23
N GLY A 29 -0.53 13.44 10.84
CA GLY A 29 -1.38 12.46 10.19
C GLY A 29 -0.61 11.25 9.65
N TYR A 30 -1.30 10.12 9.54
CA TYR A 30 -0.73 8.86 9.07
C TYR A 30 -1.64 8.22 8.03
N THR A 31 -1.09 7.25 7.33
CA THR A 31 -1.79 6.46 6.32
C THR A 31 -1.43 5.01 6.61
N THR A 32 -2.43 4.14 6.70
CA THR A 32 -2.22 2.71 6.91
C THR A 32 -2.87 1.91 5.79
N MET A 33 -2.29 0.76 5.49
CA MET A 33 -2.78 -0.17 4.48
C MET A 33 -2.96 -1.54 5.15
N GLY A 34 -4.01 -2.26 4.78
CA GLY A 34 -4.28 -3.60 5.30
C GLY A 34 -3.29 -4.63 4.74
N TYR A 35 -3.19 -5.78 5.39
CA TYR A 35 -2.29 -6.87 4.95
C TYR A 35 -2.59 -7.31 3.51
N GLU A 36 -3.87 -7.59 3.20
CA GLU A 36 -4.28 -8.00 1.84
C GLU A 36 -4.02 -6.92 0.80
N ALA A 37 -4.18 -5.64 1.16
CA ALA A 37 -3.87 -4.53 0.27
C ALA A 37 -2.36 -4.43 0.00
N HIS A 38 -1.53 -4.69 1.01
CA HIS A 38 -0.08 -4.77 0.82
C HIS A 38 0.31 -5.92 -0.12
N ASN A 39 -0.31 -7.10 0.03
CA ASN A 39 -0.05 -8.24 -0.85
C ASN A 39 -0.49 -7.95 -2.28
N ALA A 40 -1.72 -7.45 -2.47
CA ALA A 40 -2.23 -7.06 -3.79
C ALA A 40 -1.30 -6.03 -4.48
N LEU A 41 -0.76 -5.06 -3.73
CA LEU A 41 0.21 -4.11 -4.29
C LEU A 41 1.54 -4.77 -4.70
N ALA A 42 2.00 -5.75 -3.91
CA ALA A 42 3.28 -6.43 -4.12
C ALA A 42 3.22 -7.45 -5.26
N GLU A 43 2.06 -8.06 -5.47
CA GLU A 43 1.81 -9.08 -6.50
C GLU A 43 1.46 -8.47 -7.85
N ALA A 44 0.91 -7.26 -7.87
CA ALA A 44 0.65 -6.57 -9.12
C ALA A 44 1.96 -6.29 -9.89
N ASP A 45 1.96 -6.59 -11.18
CA ASP A 45 3.06 -6.32 -12.11
C ASP A 45 3.17 -4.81 -12.41
N LEU A 46 3.55 -4.04 -11.39
CA LEU A 46 3.68 -2.61 -11.45
C LEU A 46 5.09 -2.20 -11.84
N SER A 47 5.20 -1.21 -12.73
CA SER A 47 6.47 -0.54 -12.94
C SER A 47 6.91 0.19 -11.67
N GLY A 48 8.22 0.34 -11.46
CA GLY A 48 8.74 1.13 -10.34
C GLY A 48 8.24 2.59 -10.33
N ALA A 49 7.92 3.13 -11.51
CA ALA A 49 7.26 4.42 -11.67
C ALA A 49 5.85 4.44 -11.08
N SER A 50 5.05 3.41 -11.34
CA SER A 50 3.70 3.24 -10.78
C SER A 50 3.75 3.07 -9.27
N TYR A 51 4.68 2.26 -8.76
CA TYR A 51 4.88 2.07 -7.33
C TYR A 51 5.23 3.39 -6.63
N LYS A 52 6.19 4.14 -7.17
CA LYS A 52 6.57 5.47 -6.67
C LYS A 52 5.40 6.46 -6.70
N LEU A 53 4.63 6.47 -7.80
CA LEU A 53 3.49 7.36 -7.96
C LEU A 53 2.40 7.05 -6.93
N PHE A 54 2.06 5.77 -6.74
CA PHE A 54 1.06 5.31 -5.79
C PHE A 54 1.40 5.77 -4.36
N HIS A 55 2.65 5.58 -3.92
CA HIS A 55 3.09 6.06 -2.59
C HIS A 55 3.03 7.59 -2.47
N LYS A 56 3.37 8.32 -3.54
CA LYS A 56 3.23 9.78 -3.55
C LYS A 56 1.77 10.20 -3.45
N MET A 57 0.86 9.51 -4.13
CA MET A 57 -0.59 9.73 -4.04
C MET A 57 -1.10 9.48 -2.62
N CYS A 58 -0.63 8.42 -1.94
CA CYS A 58 -0.98 8.14 -0.54
C CYS A 58 -0.61 9.29 0.42
N ALA A 59 0.46 10.02 0.12
CA ALA A 59 0.87 11.20 0.89
C ALA A 59 0.08 12.48 0.54
N LEU A 60 -0.50 12.55 -0.67
CA LEU A 60 -1.20 13.73 -1.20
C LEU A 60 -2.72 13.70 -1.01
N GLN A 61 -3.28 12.56 -0.64
CA GLN A 61 -4.72 12.42 -0.46
C GLN A 61 -5.30 13.41 0.56
N ASN A 62 -6.52 13.87 0.30
CA ASN A 62 -7.22 14.79 1.18
C ASN A 62 -7.58 14.08 2.50
N ARG A 63 -7.22 14.71 3.63
CA ARG A 63 -7.49 14.20 4.98
C ARG A 63 -8.98 14.24 5.38
N LYS A 64 -9.78 15.03 4.66
CA LYS A 64 -11.23 15.19 4.90
C LYS A 64 -12.08 14.46 3.85
N ASP A 65 -11.50 14.13 2.70
CA ASP A 65 -12.15 13.40 1.61
C ASP A 65 -11.26 12.23 1.20
N HIS A 66 -11.50 11.07 1.79
CA HIS A 66 -10.61 9.91 1.69
C HIS A 66 -10.40 9.47 0.25
N GLY A 67 -9.14 9.16 -0.06
CA GLY A 67 -8.71 8.74 -1.39
C GLY A 67 -8.59 9.86 -2.42
N LEU A 68 -9.24 11.03 -2.24
CA LEU A 68 -9.17 12.12 -3.22
C LEU A 68 -7.75 12.70 -3.31
N VAL A 69 -7.13 12.56 -4.48
CA VAL A 69 -5.87 13.19 -4.86
C VAL A 69 -6.16 14.26 -5.90
N ARG A 70 -6.17 15.51 -5.44
CA ARG A 70 -6.29 16.68 -6.30
C ARG A 70 -4.90 17.17 -6.67
N VAL A 71 -4.63 17.30 -7.96
CA VAL A 71 -3.40 17.91 -8.44
C VAL A 71 -3.74 19.08 -9.34
N GLU A 72 -3.03 20.19 -9.15
CA GLU A 72 -3.28 21.46 -9.84
C GLU A 72 -3.24 21.31 -11.37
N ASN A 73 -2.24 20.57 -11.87
CA ASN A 73 -2.13 20.13 -13.24
C ASN A 73 -1.09 18.99 -13.33
N GLN A 74 -1.07 18.29 -14.47
CA GLN A 74 -0.19 17.14 -14.65
C GLN A 74 1.31 17.52 -14.68
N THR A 75 1.66 18.74 -15.12
CA THR A 75 3.03 19.25 -15.10
C THR A 75 3.57 19.33 -13.68
N ARG A 76 2.83 20.00 -12.78
CA ARG A 76 3.18 20.11 -11.37
C ARG A 76 3.21 18.75 -10.70
N PHE A 77 2.31 17.84 -11.10
CA PHE A 77 2.33 16.49 -10.55
C PHE A 77 3.62 15.77 -10.91
N ALA A 78 4.00 15.82 -12.18
CA ALA A 78 5.22 15.22 -12.70
C ALA A 78 6.47 15.80 -12.02
N GLU A 79 6.53 17.13 -11.83
CA GLU A 79 7.58 17.80 -11.04
C GLU A 79 7.65 17.28 -9.59
N GLN A 80 6.51 17.23 -8.90
CA GLN A 80 6.44 16.79 -7.50
C GLN A 80 6.83 15.33 -7.28
N VAL A 81 6.55 14.47 -8.26
CA VAL A 81 6.95 13.06 -8.22
C VAL A 81 8.38 12.90 -8.74
N GLY A 82 8.95 13.89 -9.44
CA GLY A 82 10.25 13.79 -10.10
C GLY A 82 10.22 12.77 -11.24
N MET A 83 9.21 12.88 -12.10
CA MET A 83 8.97 12.00 -13.25
C MET A 83 8.61 12.84 -14.47
N SER A 84 8.73 12.29 -15.69
CA SER A 84 8.15 12.94 -16.88
C SER A 84 6.63 12.80 -16.90
N GLN A 85 5.94 13.74 -17.53
CA GLN A 85 4.47 13.69 -17.65
C GLN A 85 3.97 12.41 -18.35
N SER A 86 4.70 11.93 -19.36
CA SER A 86 4.34 10.68 -20.04
C SER A 86 4.51 9.46 -19.12
N SER A 87 5.52 9.49 -18.24
CA SER A 87 5.69 8.45 -17.23
C SER A 87 4.59 8.49 -16.18
N VAL A 88 4.16 9.68 -15.75
CA VAL A 88 3.00 9.83 -14.84
C VAL A 88 1.73 9.35 -15.50
N SER A 89 1.48 9.68 -16.77
CA SER A 89 0.30 9.23 -17.51
C SER A 89 0.23 7.71 -17.61
N ARG A 90 1.34 7.06 -17.97
CA ARG A 90 1.42 5.59 -18.02
C ARG A 90 1.22 4.95 -16.65
N ALA A 91 1.81 5.54 -15.61
CA ALA A 91 1.67 5.06 -14.25
C ALA A 91 0.24 5.17 -13.72
N LEU A 92 -0.44 6.31 -13.95
CA LEU A 92 -1.86 6.49 -13.61
C LEU A 92 -2.73 5.45 -14.31
N LYS A 93 -2.49 5.23 -15.61
CA LYS A 93 -3.21 4.22 -16.39
C LYS A 93 -3.00 2.82 -15.79
N GLN A 94 -1.76 2.43 -15.54
CA GLN A 94 -1.45 1.12 -14.95
C GLN A 94 -2.10 0.93 -13.57
N LEU A 95 -2.01 1.94 -12.69
CA LEU A 95 -2.64 1.88 -11.36
C LEU A 95 -4.17 1.77 -11.44
N ALA A 96 -4.79 2.39 -12.44
CA ALA A 96 -6.24 2.30 -12.66
C ALA A 96 -6.63 0.93 -13.23
N GLU A 97 -5.84 0.37 -14.15
CA GLU A 97 -6.06 -0.98 -14.71
C GLU A 97 -5.99 -2.07 -13.64
N HIS A 98 -5.09 -1.92 -12.65
CA HIS A 98 -5.01 -2.82 -11.50
C HIS A 98 -5.99 -2.48 -10.36
N GLY A 99 -6.85 -1.45 -10.51
CA GLY A 99 -7.88 -1.15 -9.53
C GLY A 99 -7.43 -0.42 -8.26
N PHE A 100 -6.16 0.02 -8.19
CA PHE A 100 -5.64 0.76 -7.02
C PHE A 100 -6.16 2.19 -6.94
N ILE A 101 -6.46 2.78 -8.10
CA ILE A 101 -7.04 4.11 -8.24
C ILE A 101 -8.18 4.10 -9.25
N TYR A 102 -9.00 5.14 -9.24
CA TYR A 102 -10.00 5.39 -10.28
C TYR A 102 -10.14 6.89 -10.55
N PRO A 103 -10.54 7.29 -11.78
CA PRO A 103 -10.76 8.70 -12.10
C PRO A 103 -11.99 9.24 -11.33
N ASP A 104 -11.89 10.48 -10.85
CA ASP A 104 -13.01 11.25 -10.28
C ASP A 104 -13.08 12.63 -10.95
N GLY A 105 -13.73 12.68 -12.12
CA GLY A 105 -13.76 13.86 -12.97
C GLY A 105 -12.36 14.22 -13.47
N ARG A 106 -11.82 15.36 -12.99
CA ARG A 106 -10.45 15.82 -13.29
C ARG A 106 -9.41 15.34 -12.26
N ASP A 107 -9.88 14.81 -11.14
CA ASP A 107 -9.07 14.37 -10.02
C ASP A 107 -8.92 12.84 -10.08
N TRP A 108 -8.05 12.29 -9.21
CA TRP A 108 -7.89 10.85 -9.05
C TRP A 108 -8.28 10.44 -7.64
N ARG A 109 -8.82 9.24 -7.49
CA ARG A 109 -9.09 8.64 -6.18
C ARG A 109 -8.28 7.38 -5.98
N LEU A 110 -7.58 7.29 -4.86
CA LEU A 110 -7.15 6.01 -4.30
C LEU A 110 -8.39 5.25 -3.83
N ARG A 111 -8.39 3.94 -4.03
CA ARG A 111 -9.44 3.08 -3.52
C ARG A 111 -9.43 3.08 -1.99
N ALA A 112 -10.57 3.42 -1.38
CA ALA A 112 -10.66 3.73 0.06
C ALA A 112 -10.60 2.50 0.97
N ASP A 113 -10.83 1.31 0.41
CA ASP A 113 -10.62 0.00 1.04
C ASP A 113 -9.14 -0.42 1.02
N PHE A 114 -8.31 0.21 0.20
CA PHE A 114 -6.89 -0.07 0.06
C PHE A 114 -6.04 0.76 1.04
N VAL A 115 -6.45 2.00 1.32
CA VAL A 115 -5.68 2.95 2.12
C VAL A 115 -6.57 3.68 3.14
N PHE A 116 -6.26 3.52 4.42
CA PHE A 116 -6.87 4.27 5.51
C PHE A 116 -6.17 5.61 5.74
N ASN A 117 -6.95 6.67 5.96
CA ASN A 117 -6.46 8.03 6.14
C ASN A 117 -7.05 8.75 7.37
N GLY A 118 -7.21 8.03 8.49
CA GLY A 118 -7.38 8.64 9.82
C GLY A 118 -8.81 8.88 10.30
N ASN A 119 -9.84 8.70 9.47
CA ASN A 119 -11.25 8.83 9.87
C ASN A 119 -12.12 7.67 9.37
N GLY A 120 -12.58 6.80 10.28
CA GLY A 120 -13.38 5.62 9.93
C GLY A 120 -14.73 5.95 9.26
N THR A 121 -15.42 7.00 9.69
CA THR A 121 -16.69 7.43 9.07
C THR A 121 -16.47 7.91 7.64
N ALA A 122 -15.47 8.77 7.43
CA ALA A 122 -15.12 9.24 6.08
C ALA A 122 -14.65 8.09 5.18
N GLN A 123 -13.95 7.10 5.74
CA GLN A 123 -13.55 5.89 5.03
C GLN A 123 -14.75 5.06 4.59
N GLY A 124 -15.68 4.73 5.50
CA GLY A 124 -16.85 3.94 5.15
C GLY A 124 -17.70 4.58 4.04
N GLN A 125 -17.85 5.91 4.09
CA GLN A 125 -18.52 6.68 3.04
C GLN A 125 -17.75 6.65 1.71
N ALA A 126 -16.43 6.68 1.74
CA ALA A 126 -15.61 6.62 0.53
C ALA A 126 -15.62 5.21 -0.09
N ILE A 127 -15.62 4.15 0.74
CA ILE A 127 -15.77 2.76 0.26
C ILE A 127 -17.11 2.59 -0.47
N GLY A 128 -18.21 3.09 0.10
CA GLY A 128 -19.52 3.03 -0.54
C GLY A 128 -19.66 3.84 -1.85
N LYS A 129 -18.66 4.67 -2.20
CA LYS A 129 -18.60 5.47 -3.43
C LYS A 129 -17.64 4.91 -4.47
N ILE A 130 -17.01 3.77 -4.21
CA ILE A 130 -16.19 3.09 -5.22
C ILE A 130 -17.10 2.73 -6.40
N PRO A 131 -16.77 3.10 -7.64
CA PRO A 131 -17.55 2.73 -8.81
C PRO A 131 -17.69 1.21 -8.92
N ALA A 132 -18.89 0.73 -9.27
CA ALA A 132 -19.17 -0.70 -9.36
C ALA A 132 -18.35 -1.40 -10.47
N ASP A 133 -17.89 -0.63 -11.45
CA ASP A 133 -17.06 -1.07 -12.57
C ASP A 133 -15.55 -0.85 -12.33
N ALA A 134 -15.15 -0.33 -11.17
CA ALA A 134 -13.73 -0.21 -10.83
C ALA A 134 -13.11 -1.61 -10.70
N PRO A 135 -11.97 -1.89 -11.37
CA PRO A 135 -11.31 -3.19 -11.26
C PRO A 135 -11.03 -3.55 -9.80
N ASP A 136 -11.23 -4.82 -9.44
CA ASP A 136 -10.98 -5.31 -8.10
C ASP A 136 -9.49 -5.67 -7.93
N PRO A 137 -8.71 -4.92 -7.12
CA PRO A 137 -7.29 -5.19 -6.94
C PRO A 137 -7.02 -6.52 -6.22
N TYR A 138 -8.05 -7.12 -5.60
CA TYR A 138 -7.94 -8.39 -4.91
C TYR A 138 -8.28 -9.60 -5.79
N ALA A 139 -8.74 -9.38 -7.04
CA ALA A 139 -9.18 -10.46 -7.92
C ALA A 139 -8.06 -11.48 -8.22
N ASP A 140 -6.81 -11.02 -8.29
CA ASP A 140 -5.64 -11.85 -8.58
C ASP A 140 -4.89 -12.32 -7.32
N ALA A 141 -5.22 -11.76 -6.14
CA ALA A 141 -4.56 -12.05 -4.86
C ALA A 141 -4.81 -13.49 -4.36
N GLY A 142 -5.70 -14.25 -5.01
CA GLY A 142 -5.94 -15.66 -4.74
C GLY A 142 -4.87 -16.62 -5.27
N ASN A 143 -3.87 -16.14 -6.03
CA ASN A 143 -2.83 -16.98 -6.65
C ASN A 143 -1.39 -16.61 -6.22
N GLY A 144 -1.22 -15.69 -5.27
CA GLY A 144 0.08 -15.19 -4.83
C GLY A 144 0.72 -15.99 -3.69
N GLY A 145 1.64 -16.88 -4.04
CA GLY A 145 2.81 -17.23 -3.23
C GLY A 145 2.56 -17.77 -1.81
N GLY A 146 2.40 -19.09 -1.70
CA GLY A 146 2.42 -19.82 -0.43
C GLY A 146 3.70 -19.63 0.38
N LEU A 147 3.72 -18.58 1.20
CA LEU A 147 4.58 -18.48 2.36
C LEU A 147 3.75 -18.81 3.59
N THR A 148 4.05 -19.95 4.20
CA THR A 148 3.49 -20.32 5.50
C THR A 148 4.02 -19.35 6.55
N LEU A 149 3.13 -18.57 7.19
CA LEU A 149 3.47 -17.90 8.44
C LEU A 149 3.83 -18.99 9.46
N ILE A 150 5.09 -18.99 9.93
CA ILE A 150 5.51 -19.83 11.05
C ILE A 150 5.16 -19.06 12.32
N ASP A 151 4.33 -19.67 13.17
CA ASP A 151 4.03 -19.11 14.49
C ASP A 151 5.34 -18.91 15.26
N GLY A 152 5.62 -17.68 15.66
CA GLY A 152 6.78 -17.32 16.46
C GLY A 152 6.64 -17.89 17.84
N GLY A 153 6.98 -19.18 18.01
CA GLY A 153 6.88 -19.90 19.27
C GLY A 153 7.49 -19.08 20.40
N ALA A 154 6.73 -18.91 21.47
CA ALA A 154 7.24 -18.43 22.75
C ALA A 154 8.45 -19.31 23.08
N GLY A 155 9.65 -18.71 23.07
CA GLY A 155 10.88 -19.44 23.30
C GLY A 155 10.72 -20.28 24.56
N GLU A 156 10.79 -21.60 24.39
CA GLU A 156 10.93 -22.53 25.49
C GLU A 156 12.13 -22.05 26.29
N ARG A 157 11.86 -21.45 27.45
CA ARG A 157 12.87 -21.26 28.47
C ARG A 157 13.16 -22.67 28.97
N THR A 158 14.16 -23.32 28.37
CA THR A 158 14.74 -24.54 28.90
C THR A 158 15.30 -24.21 30.27
N ASP A 159 14.53 -24.54 31.30
CA ASP A 159 15.08 -24.85 32.60
C ASP A 159 16.04 -26.02 32.43
N ASP A 160 17.34 -25.79 32.67
CA ASP A 160 18.20 -26.86 33.16
C ASP A 160 19.30 -26.31 34.09
N ARG A 161 18.99 -26.46 35.39
CA ARG A 161 19.85 -26.93 36.49
C ARG A 161 21.29 -26.40 36.60
N THR A 162 21.55 -25.74 37.74
CA THR A 162 22.18 -26.38 38.93
C THR A 162 21.78 -25.65 40.19
#